data_AF-A0A6L3YDJ6-F1
#
_entry.id   AF-A0A6L3YDJ6-F1
#
_cell.length_a   1.000
_cell.length_b   1.000
_cell.length_c   1.000
_cell.angle_alpha   90.00
_cell.angle_beta   90.00
_cell.angle_gamma   90.00
#
_symmetry.space_group_name_H-M   'P 1'
#
loop_
_entity.id
_entity.type
_entity.pdbx_description
1 polymer ?
#
loop_
_entity_poly.entity_id
_entity_poly.type
_entity_poly.pdbx_seq_one_letter_code
_entity_poly.pdbx_strand_id
1 'polypeptide(L)'
;MTSDADQLRKIKDRFRALDGARWQLCCVDNRTFVEAKTRNGELIEIANFHPVATPDEIDFLVNAPDMVGFLLGLVGRAIAASRKAAPVQKKQRVWKDFAAKAAMKCDQASFRIYLEERHGAEGPLTADTAADALRAVLRIKSRKELNSDAAAADRWCDLRADFEAWLRVGK
;
A
#
# COMPACT_ATOMS: atom_id res chain seq x y z
N MET A 1 -8.59 1.84 -18.35
CA MET A 1 -9.30 0.86 -17.50
C MET A 1 -8.99 1.19 -16.06
N THR A 2 -9.99 1.40 -15.21
CA THR A 2 -9.76 1.67 -13.78
C THR A 2 -9.33 0.36 -13.11
N SER A 3 -8.34 0.40 -12.21
CA SER A 3 -7.92 -0.82 -11.49
C SER A 3 -8.99 -1.25 -10.47
N ASP A 4 -9.07 -2.54 -10.14
CA ASP A 4 -9.97 -3.06 -9.11
C ASP A 4 -9.74 -2.36 -7.75
N ALA A 5 -8.49 -2.00 -7.45
CA ALA A 5 -8.13 -1.26 -6.25
C ALA A 5 -8.75 0.14 -6.23
N ASP A 6 -8.76 0.83 -7.37
CA ASP A 6 -9.41 2.14 -7.52
C ASP A 6 -10.93 2.04 -7.39
N GLN A 7 -11.52 0.98 -7.95
CA GLN A 7 -12.96 0.74 -7.83
C GLN A 7 -13.35 0.46 -6.38
N LEU A 8 -12.59 -0.38 -5.66
CA LEU A 8 -12.81 -0.65 -4.24
C LEU A 8 -12.66 0.63 -3.39
N ARG A 9 -11.69 1.49 -3.71
CA ARG A 9 -11.52 2.80 -3.06
C ARG A 9 -12.76 3.67 -3.25
N LYS A 10 -13.25 3.81 -4.49
CA LYS A 10 -14.47 4.58 -4.80
C LYS A 10 -15.69 4.06 -4.04
N ILE A 11 -15.86 2.74 -3.94
CA ILE A 11 -16.97 2.13 -3.18
C ILE A 11 -16.87 2.47 -1.70
N LYS A 12 -15.67 2.37 -1.10
CA LYS A 12 -15.44 2.76 0.30
C LYS A 12 -15.74 4.23 0.56
N ASP A 13 -15.34 5.11 -0.36
CA ASP A 13 -15.56 6.54 -0.22
C ASP A 13 -17.06 6.88 -0.30
N ARG A 14 -17.80 6.27 -1.24
CA ARG A 14 -19.27 6.41 -1.34
C ARG A 14 -19.98 5.90 -0.09
N PHE A 15 -19.58 4.73 0.42
CA PHE A 15 -20.18 4.17 1.63
C PHE A 15 -19.91 5.06 2.85
N ARG A 16 -18.69 5.60 2.98
CA ARG A 16 -18.35 6.57 4.05
C ARG A 16 -19.13 7.86 3.95
N ALA A 17 -19.42 8.33 2.73
CA ALA A 17 -20.19 9.55 2.51
C ALA A 17 -21.65 9.45 3.00
N LEU A 18 -22.18 8.23 3.22
CA LEU A 18 -23.47 8.04 3.89
C LEU A 18 -23.43 8.42 5.38
N ASP A 19 -22.24 8.60 5.96
CA ASP A 19 -21.98 9.04 7.34
C ASP A 19 -22.71 8.23 8.43
N GLY A 20 -23.00 6.96 8.13
CA GLY A 20 -23.74 6.06 9.04
C GLY A 20 -25.25 6.29 9.04
N ALA A 21 -25.79 6.96 8.03
CA ALA A 21 -27.23 7.01 7.80
C ALA A 21 -27.79 5.60 7.63
N ARG A 22 -28.90 5.32 8.32
CA ARG A 22 -29.59 4.04 8.24
C ARG A 22 -30.78 4.17 7.31
N TRP A 23 -30.86 3.30 6.31
CA TRP A 23 -31.98 3.28 5.39
C TRP A 23 -33.10 2.42 5.96
N GLN A 24 -34.33 2.85 5.76
CA GLN A 24 -35.53 2.14 6.18
C GLN A 24 -36.64 2.29 5.14
N LEU A 25 -37.51 1.29 5.08
CA LEU A 25 -38.69 1.32 4.25
C LEU A 25 -39.81 2.07 4.98
N CYS A 26 -40.41 3.05 4.31
CA CYS A 26 -41.58 3.77 4.78
C CYS A 26 -42.74 3.61 3.80
N CYS A 27 -43.96 3.51 4.34
CA CYS A 27 -45.19 3.42 3.56
C CYS A 27 -46.20 4.45 4.09
N VAL A 28 -46.59 5.41 3.25
CA VAL A 28 -47.56 6.47 3.59
C VAL A 28 -48.48 6.69 2.40
N ASP A 29 -49.80 6.70 2.62
CA ASP A 29 -50.81 7.02 1.59
C ASP A 29 -50.58 6.32 0.25
N ASN A 30 -50.37 4.99 0.30
CA ASN A 30 -50.12 4.13 -0.86
C ASN A 30 -48.81 4.42 -1.63
N ARG A 31 -47.89 5.19 -1.04
CA ARG A 31 -46.51 5.38 -1.53
C ARG A 31 -45.55 4.58 -0.68
N THR A 32 -44.65 3.87 -1.35
CA THR A 32 -43.56 3.12 -0.72
C THR A 32 -42.24 3.80 -1.09
N PHE A 33 -41.47 4.21 -0.09
CA PHE A 33 -40.23 4.96 -0.29
C PHE A 33 -39.14 4.53 0.71
N VAL A 34 -37.90 4.81 0.35
CA VAL A 34 -36.74 4.68 1.23
C VAL A 34 -36.53 6.00 1.93
N GLU A 35 -36.37 5.92 3.24
CA GLU A 35 -36.01 7.04 4.10
C GLU A 35 -34.63 6.79 4.72
N ALA A 36 -33.76 7.79 4.66
CA ALA A 36 -32.49 7.79 5.34
C ALA A 36 -32.64 8.48 6.70
N LYS A 37 -32.44 7.71 7.78
CA LYS A 37 -32.26 8.26 9.12
C LYS A 37 -30.80 8.67 9.29
N THR A 38 -30.55 9.97 9.33
CA THR A 38 -29.20 10.52 9.49
C THR A 38 -28.65 10.25 10.90
N ARG A 39 -27.35 10.47 11.11
CA ARG A 39 -26.72 10.37 12.44
C ARG A 39 -27.39 11.30 13.47
N ASN A 40 -27.91 12.43 13.02
CA ASN A 40 -28.58 13.42 13.88
C ASN A 40 -30.05 13.04 14.16
N GLY A 41 -30.53 11.94 13.59
CA GLY A 41 -31.90 11.46 13.75
C GLY A 41 -32.92 12.08 12.79
N GLU A 42 -32.48 12.93 11.86
CA GLU A 42 -33.35 13.47 10.81
C GLU A 42 -33.76 12.37 9.84
N LEU A 43 -35.01 12.45 9.37
CA LEU A 43 -35.63 11.50 8.48
C LEU A 43 -35.79 12.16 7.11
N ILE A 44 -35.11 11.61 6.09
CA ILE A 44 -35.05 12.19 4.76
C ILE A 44 -35.51 11.14 3.74
N GLU A 45 -36.59 11.43 3.00
CA GLU A 45 -37.01 10.63 1.85
C GLU A 45 -35.95 10.73 0.74
N ILE A 46 -35.37 9.59 0.32
CA ILE A 46 -34.25 9.55 -0.64
C ILE A 46 -34.59 8.85 -1.97
N ALA A 47 -35.62 7.99 -2.00
CA ALA A 47 -36.05 7.30 -3.22
C ALA A 47 -37.49 6.78 -3.09
N ASN A 48 -38.27 6.83 -4.17
CA ASN A 48 -39.59 6.19 -4.23
C ASN A 48 -39.52 4.90 -5.06
N PHE A 49 -40.35 3.92 -4.70
CA PHE A 49 -40.53 2.72 -5.49
C PHE A 49 -41.73 2.84 -6.42
N HIS A 50 -41.62 2.24 -7.59
CA HIS A 50 -42.76 2.08 -8.48
C HIS A 50 -43.82 1.17 -7.82
N PRO A 51 -45.13 1.39 -8.03
CA PRO A 51 -46.19 0.58 -7.38
C PRO A 51 -46.13 -0.93 -7.67
N VAL A 52 -45.45 -1.34 -8.74
CA VAL A 52 -45.28 -2.75 -9.11
C VAL A 52 -43.92 -3.33 -8.76
N ALA A 53 -43.06 -2.57 -8.07
CA ALA A 53 -41.77 -3.07 -7.61
C ALA A 53 -42.00 -4.25 -6.66
N THR A 54 -41.23 -5.32 -6.86
CA THR A 54 -41.40 -6.53 -6.07
C THR A 54 -40.87 -6.33 -4.64
N PRO A 55 -41.40 -7.07 -3.66
CA PRO A 55 -40.87 -7.03 -2.30
C PRO A 55 -39.36 -7.31 -2.23
N ASP A 56 -38.85 -8.21 -3.08
CA ASP A 56 -37.43 -8.58 -3.12
C ASP A 56 -36.54 -7.44 -3.65
N GLU A 57 -36.98 -6.72 -4.68
CA GLU A 57 -36.26 -5.54 -5.19
C GLU A 57 -36.23 -4.42 -4.16
N ILE A 58 -37.36 -4.20 -3.47
CA ILE A 58 -37.48 -3.21 -2.41
C ILE A 58 -36.55 -3.56 -1.25
N ASP A 59 -36.60 -4.79 -0.77
CA ASP A 59 -35.78 -5.27 0.35
C ASP A 59 -34.29 -5.17 0.01
N PHE A 60 -33.88 -5.62 -1.17
CA PHE A 60 -32.49 -5.52 -1.61
C PHE A 60 -31.98 -4.08 -1.61
N LEU A 61 -32.78 -3.13 -2.11
CA LEU A 61 -32.39 -1.73 -2.21
C LEU A 61 -32.33 -1.06 -0.83
N VAL A 62 -33.32 -1.31 0.03
CA VAL A 62 -33.36 -0.76 1.40
C VAL A 62 -32.16 -1.25 2.22
N ASN A 63 -31.79 -2.52 2.09
CA ASN A 63 -30.67 -3.12 2.81
C ASN A 63 -29.31 -2.91 2.14
N ALA A 64 -29.24 -2.27 0.96
CA ALA A 64 -28.01 -2.14 0.19
C ALA A 64 -26.84 -1.50 0.98
N PRO A 65 -27.01 -0.42 1.76
CA PRO A 65 -25.92 0.12 2.57
C PRO A 65 -25.39 -0.90 3.59
N ASP A 66 -26.26 -1.61 4.29
CA ASP A 66 -25.87 -2.59 5.31
C ASP A 66 -25.13 -3.78 4.68
N MET A 67 -25.62 -4.26 3.52
CA MET A 67 -24.96 -5.30 2.73
C MET A 67 -23.56 -4.86 2.27
N VAL A 68 -23.44 -3.64 1.73
CA VAL A 68 -22.15 -3.09 1.30
C VAL A 68 -21.21 -2.93 2.49
N GLY A 69 -21.69 -2.42 3.63
CA GLY A 69 -20.93 -2.30 4.87
C GLY A 69 -20.39 -3.65 5.34
N PHE A 70 -21.24 -4.69 5.35
CA PHE A 70 -20.87 -6.05 5.68
C PHE A 70 -19.78 -6.61 4.75
N LEU A 71 -19.97 -6.50 3.43
CA LEU A 71 -19.02 -6.99 2.42
C LEU A 71 -17.68 -6.23 2.51
N LEU A 72 -17.69 -4.91 2.68
CA LEU A 72 -16.48 -4.12 2.88
C LEU A 72 -15.75 -4.53 4.17
N GLY A 73 -16.49 -4.87 5.22
CA GLY A 73 -15.95 -5.43 6.46
C GLY A 73 -15.29 -6.79 6.24
N LEU A 74 -15.91 -7.69 5.49
CA LEU A 74 -15.33 -8.98 5.11
C LEU A 74 -14.05 -8.81 4.31
N VAL A 75 -14.06 -7.96 3.28
CA VAL A 75 -12.87 -7.65 2.46
C VAL A 75 -11.76 -7.07 3.34
N GLY A 76 -12.09 -6.14 4.24
CA GLY A 76 -11.14 -5.57 5.20
C GLY A 76 -10.49 -6.63 6.09
N ARG A 77 -11.29 -7.55 6.65
CA ARG A 77 -10.79 -8.67 7.46
C ARG A 77 -9.95 -9.64 6.63
N ALA A 78 -10.35 -9.94 5.40
CA ALA A 78 -9.60 -10.81 4.50
C ALA A 78 -8.22 -10.19 4.15
N ILE A 79 -8.16 -8.89 3.86
CA ILE A 79 -6.89 -8.17 3.64
C ILE A 79 -6.04 -8.20 4.91
N ALA A 80 -6.62 -7.94 6.08
CA ALA A 80 -5.89 -7.96 7.34
C ALA A 80 -5.37 -9.37 7.68
N ALA A 81 -6.18 -10.39 7.48
CA ALA A 81 -5.81 -11.79 7.64
C ALA A 81 -4.71 -12.18 6.65
N SER A 82 -4.82 -11.79 5.39
CA SER A 82 -3.77 -12.00 4.37
C SER A 82 -2.47 -11.30 4.73
N ARG A 83 -2.51 -10.10 5.32
CA ARG A 83 -1.30 -9.41 5.81
C ARG A 83 -0.67 -10.08 7.04
N LYS A 84 -1.48 -10.69 7.90
CA LYS A 84 -1.02 -11.40 9.11
C LYS A 84 -0.54 -12.83 8.81
N ALA A 85 -1.19 -13.49 7.85
CA ALA A 85 -0.93 -14.87 7.41
C ALA A 85 0.06 -14.92 6.26
N ALA A 86 0.27 -13.80 5.55
CA ALA A 86 1.55 -13.58 4.93
C ALA A 86 2.54 -13.79 6.07
N PRO A 87 3.45 -14.79 5.99
CA PRO A 87 4.64 -14.71 6.83
C PRO A 87 5.11 -13.27 6.65
N VAL A 88 5.51 -12.60 7.73
CA VAL A 88 6.37 -11.41 7.61
C VAL A 88 7.22 -11.76 6.41
N GLN A 89 7.04 -11.03 5.31
CA GLN A 89 7.98 -11.16 4.26
C GLN A 89 9.23 -10.62 4.98
N LYS A 90 9.98 -11.51 5.68
CA LYS A 90 11.30 -11.90 5.25
C LYS A 90 11.15 -11.75 3.79
N LYS A 91 11.48 -10.54 3.31
CA LYS A 91 11.71 -10.29 1.92
C LYS A 91 12.34 -11.61 1.54
N GLN A 92 11.70 -12.40 0.70
CA GLN A 92 12.52 -13.10 -0.23
C GLN A 92 13.25 -11.93 -0.91
N ARG A 93 14.35 -11.42 -0.30
CA ARG A 93 15.69 -11.84 -0.61
C ARG A 93 15.55 -13.17 -1.35
N VAL A 94 15.01 -13.08 -2.57
CA VAL A 94 15.77 -13.44 -3.73
C VAL A 94 17.17 -12.98 -3.35
N TRP A 95 17.93 -13.91 -2.77
CA TRP A 95 19.38 -13.87 -2.73
C TRP A 95 19.82 -13.88 -4.21
N LYS A 96 19.33 -12.92 -5.00
CA LYS A 96 19.91 -12.44 -6.24
C LYS A 96 21.09 -11.65 -5.72
N ASP A 97 22.11 -12.45 -5.43
CA ASP A 97 23.47 -12.11 -5.10
C ASP A 97 23.64 -10.62 -4.83
N PHE A 98 23.40 -10.21 -3.59
CA PHE A 98 23.65 -8.84 -3.14
C PHE A 98 25.10 -8.46 -3.36
N ALA A 99 26.03 -9.42 -3.28
CA ALA A 99 27.42 -9.20 -3.62
C ALA A 99 27.58 -8.80 -5.10
N ALA A 100 26.89 -9.49 -6.02
CA ALA A 100 26.90 -9.14 -7.45
C ALA A 100 26.25 -7.77 -7.71
N LYS A 101 25.10 -7.48 -7.09
CA LYS A 101 24.45 -6.15 -7.23
C LYS A 101 25.31 -5.03 -6.67
N ALA A 102 25.97 -5.26 -5.54
CA ALA A 102 26.93 -4.33 -4.95
C ALA A 102 28.11 -4.08 -5.89
N ALA A 103 28.65 -5.12 -6.52
CA ALA A 103 29.69 -4.99 -7.53
C ALA A 103 29.23 -4.15 -8.73
N MET A 104 28.07 -4.47 -9.32
CA MET A 104 27.50 -3.70 -10.43
C MET A 104 27.26 -2.23 -10.09
N LYS A 105 26.95 -1.91 -8.83
CA LYS A 105 26.80 -0.53 -8.36
C LYS A 105 28.13 0.19 -8.22
N CYS A 106 29.19 -0.46 -7.74
CA CYS A 106 30.53 0.13 -7.66
C CYS A 106 31.06 0.56 -9.04
N ASP A 107 30.64 -0.12 -10.11
CA ASP A 107 31.02 0.26 -11.49
C ASP A 107 30.32 1.55 -11.96
N GLN A 108 29.20 1.96 -11.34
CA GLN A 108 28.46 3.16 -11.72
C GLN A 108 29.18 4.42 -11.24
N ALA A 109 29.44 5.37 -12.15
CA ALA A 109 30.10 6.64 -11.81
C ALA A 109 29.28 7.47 -10.80
N SER A 110 27.95 7.50 -10.94
CA SER A 110 27.07 8.21 -10.01
C SER A 110 27.10 7.62 -8.59
N PHE A 111 27.24 6.30 -8.47
CA PHE A 111 27.35 5.64 -7.16
C PHE A 111 28.70 5.95 -6.48
N ARG A 112 29.76 6.09 -7.27
CA ARG A 112 31.09 6.50 -6.77
C ARG A 112 31.05 7.92 -6.22
N ILE A 113 30.49 8.87 -6.97
CA ILE A 113 30.27 10.26 -6.52
C ILE A 113 29.43 10.28 -5.23
N TYR A 114 28.36 9.49 -5.18
CA TYR A 114 27.54 9.38 -3.97
C TYR A 114 28.34 8.88 -2.76
N LEU A 115 29.17 7.85 -2.92
CA LEU A 115 30.02 7.33 -1.86
C LEU A 115 31.07 8.36 -1.41
N GLU A 116 31.64 9.13 -2.33
CA GLU A 116 32.57 10.23 -2.04
C GLU A 116 31.87 11.31 -1.20
N GLU A 117 30.71 11.80 -1.65
CA GLU A 117 29.98 12.90 -1.01
C GLU A 117 29.43 12.55 0.38
N ARG A 118 28.89 11.33 0.54
CA ARG A 118 28.12 10.96 1.74
C ARG A 118 28.92 10.19 2.77
N HIS A 119 29.98 9.52 2.34
CA HIS A 119 30.71 8.59 3.20
C HIS A 119 32.21 8.87 3.30
N GLY A 120 32.69 9.96 2.68
CA GLY A 120 34.00 10.54 2.97
C GLY A 120 35.16 9.68 2.48
N ALA A 121 35.11 9.23 1.22
CA ALA A 121 36.28 8.61 0.60
C ALA A 121 37.40 9.66 0.41
N GLU A 122 38.64 9.30 0.71
CA GLU A 122 39.84 10.14 0.53
C GLU A 122 40.23 10.28 -0.94
N GLY A 123 39.33 10.81 -1.77
CA GLY A 123 39.57 11.13 -3.18
C GLY A 123 38.67 10.39 -4.18
N PRO A 124 38.87 10.64 -5.49
CA PRO A 124 38.05 10.07 -6.56
C PRO A 124 38.11 8.54 -6.55
N LEU A 125 36.96 7.90 -6.39
CA LEU A 125 36.85 6.46 -6.34
C LEU A 125 36.97 5.87 -7.76
N THR A 126 37.94 4.99 -7.92
CA THR A 126 37.98 4.00 -9.01
C THR A 126 37.02 2.86 -8.71
N ALA A 127 36.68 2.03 -9.71
CA ALA A 127 35.82 0.86 -9.50
C ALA A 127 36.37 -0.08 -8.40
N ASP A 128 37.70 -0.22 -8.33
CA ASP A 128 38.38 -1.06 -7.33
C ASP A 128 38.31 -0.46 -5.92
N THR A 129 38.57 0.84 -5.78
CA THR A 129 38.53 1.53 -4.47
C THR A 129 37.11 1.73 -3.96
N ALA A 130 36.11 1.81 -4.85
CA ALA A 130 34.70 1.85 -4.48
C ALA A 130 34.25 0.60 -3.72
N ALA A 131 34.82 -0.56 -4.03
CA ALA A 131 34.53 -1.78 -3.29
C ALA A 131 35.05 -1.75 -1.85
N ASP A 132 36.21 -1.15 -1.61
CA ASP A 132 36.79 -0.98 -0.26
C ASP A 132 36.02 0.06 0.55
N ALA A 133 35.66 1.18 -0.07
CA ALA A 133 34.79 2.19 0.54
C ALA A 133 33.43 1.57 0.94
N LEU A 134 32.83 0.77 0.05
CA LEU A 134 31.57 0.08 0.35
C LEU A 134 31.69 -0.89 1.53
N ARG A 135 32.80 -1.63 1.64
CA ARG A 135 33.06 -2.52 2.78
C ARG A 135 33.17 -1.74 4.09
N ALA A 136 33.86 -0.60 4.08
CA ALA A 136 33.99 0.27 5.23
C ALA A 136 32.63 0.84 5.68
N VAL A 137 31.82 1.33 4.73
CA VAL A 137 30.47 1.88 5.00
C VAL A 137 29.55 0.82 5.59
N LEU A 138 29.52 -0.38 5.00
CA LEU A 138 28.63 -1.45 5.43
C LEU A 138 29.17 -2.25 6.63
N ARG A 139 30.40 -1.96 7.07
CA ARG A 139 31.12 -2.69 8.14
C ARG A 139 31.16 -4.19 7.89
N ILE A 140 31.54 -4.59 6.68
CA ILE A 140 31.67 -5.99 6.25
C ILE A 140 33.10 -6.27 5.80
N LYS A 141 33.59 -7.50 5.97
CA LYS A 141 34.92 -7.90 5.48
C LYS A 141 34.85 -8.35 4.03
N SER A 142 33.73 -8.94 3.63
CA SER A 142 33.49 -9.43 2.28
C SER A 142 32.09 -9.11 1.78
N ARG A 143 31.96 -8.77 0.49
CA ARG A 143 30.67 -8.59 -0.17
C ARG A 143 29.79 -9.84 -0.11
N LYS A 144 30.39 -11.04 0.03
CA LYS A 144 29.64 -12.29 0.22
C LYS A 144 28.82 -12.29 1.51
N GLU A 145 29.23 -11.53 2.53
CA GLU A 145 28.48 -11.38 3.78
C GLU A 145 27.12 -10.72 3.56
N LEU A 146 26.94 -9.92 2.49
CA LEU A 146 25.63 -9.38 2.13
C LEU A 146 24.62 -10.48 1.79
N ASN A 147 25.09 -11.64 1.33
CA ASN A 147 24.22 -12.77 1.08
C ASN A 147 23.92 -13.50 2.40
N SER A 148 24.95 -13.83 3.19
CA SER A 148 24.80 -14.69 4.38
C SER A 148 24.34 -13.99 5.66
N ASP A 149 24.60 -12.70 5.83
CA ASP A 149 24.26 -11.93 7.04
C ASP A 149 23.02 -11.07 6.83
N ALA A 150 22.03 -11.25 7.71
CA ALA A 150 20.82 -10.45 7.75
C ALA A 150 21.15 -8.97 8.01
N ALA A 151 21.97 -8.67 9.01
CA ALA A 151 22.26 -7.29 9.39
C ALA A 151 23.04 -6.55 8.29
N ALA A 152 24.00 -7.23 7.65
CA ALA A 152 24.76 -6.68 6.54
C ALA A 152 23.89 -6.32 5.33
N ALA A 153 22.96 -7.20 4.92
CA ALA A 153 22.11 -6.89 3.77
C ALA A 153 21.01 -5.87 4.08
N ASP A 154 20.62 -5.70 5.34
CA ASP A 154 19.72 -4.61 5.72
C ASP A 154 20.42 -3.25 5.57
N ARG A 155 21.66 -3.13 6.08
CA ARG A 155 22.50 -1.93 5.84
C ARG A 155 22.70 -1.63 4.35
N TRP A 156 22.89 -2.66 3.53
CA TRP A 156 22.96 -2.51 2.07
C TRP A 156 21.65 -2.00 1.45
N CYS A 157 20.50 -2.50 1.90
CA CYS A 157 19.21 -2.04 1.41
C CYS A 157 18.97 -0.56 1.76
N ASP A 158 19.34 -0.15 2.97
CA ASP A 158 19.22 1.23 3.44
C ASP A 158 20.13 2.16 2.62
N LEU A 159 21.40 1.81 2.47
CA LEU A 159 22.36 2.55 1.63
C LEU A 159 21.86 2.71 0.18
N ARG A 160 21.28 1.65 -0.39
CA ARG A 160 20.73 1.69 -1.74
C ARG A 160 19.50 2.59 -1.83
N ALA A 161 18.62 2.58 -0.82
CA ALA A 161 17.46 3.45 -0.78
C ALA A 161 17.89 4.93 -0.69
N ASP A 162 18.90 5.22 0.12
CA ASP A 162 19.48 6.56 0.24
C ASP A 162 20.12 7.03 -1.08
N PHE A 163 20.84 6.16 -1.78
CA PHE A 163 21.36 6.46 -3.12
C PHE A 163 20.24 6.75 -4.14
N GLU A 164 19.18 5.94 -4.15
CA GLU A 164 18.02 6.15 -5.04
C GLU A 164 17.28 7.44 -4.70
N ALA A 165 17.24 7.85 -3.43
CA ALA A 165 16.70 9.14 -3.00
C ALA A 165 17.61 10.30 -3.42
N TRP A 166 18.93 10.17 -3.28
CA TRP A 166 19.92 11.15 -3.73
C TRP A 166 19.81 11.41 -5.23
N LEU A 167 19.67 10.36 -6.06
CA LEU A 167 19.45 10.49 -7.51
C LEU A 167 18.17 11.27 -7.87
N ARG A 168 17.14 11.26 -7.01
CA ARG A 168 15.90 12.01 -7.25
C ARG A 168 16.00 13.48 -6.84
N VAL A 169 16.89 13.81 -5.91
CA VAL A 169 17.02 15.15 -5.32
C VAL A 169 18.12 15.97 -6.02
N GLY A 170 19.15 15.35 -6.59
CA GLY A 170 20.32 16.07 -7.11
C GLY A 170 20.96 15.48 -8.37
N LYS A 171 20.83 16.26 -9.46
CA LYS A 171 21.49 16.26 -10.78
C LYS A 171 21.40 15.03 -11.68
#